data_AF-F2JII7-F1
#
_entry.id   AF-F2JII7-F1
#
_cell.length_a   1.000
_cell.length_b   1.000
_cell.length_c   1.000
_cell.angle_alpha   90.00
_cell.angle_beta   90.00
_cell.angle_gamma   90.00
#
_symmetry.space_group_name_H-M   'P 1'
#
loop_
_entity.id
_entity.type
_entity.pdbx_description
1 polymer ?
#
loop_
_entity_poly.entity_id
_entity_poly.type
_entity_poly.pdbx_seq_one_letter_code
_entity_poly.pdbx_strand_id
1 'polypeptide(L)'
;MARSSGQKVIKLNSARRKRSLNLKPDRKIMVIAVVIAAILGIWLAFRPNAYEISINGEVIGAIKDIKVIEAAKETVIAQLRTEYQSDVKFEDDLELRRYRAKKRDYIDPTYLISCMRSNMQILVGFKEIYVEDEPIGIVTSEAEIETLKTELKKKYYGGKAVKVEFGKKVELKDIFAKEADLISIEKLVQKCTVTTPKSVSYEVQSGDTLSGIANKYNTTIDSIISANPEFTDKVVLRIGQTIKVNINEPLLPLKIVKEEVPAEENKEA
;
A
#
# COMPACT_ATOMS: atom_id res chain seq x y z
N MET A 1 97.57 -18.39 -55.23
CA MET A 1 97.88 -19.47 -54.26
C MET A 1 96.68 -19.67 -53.35
N ALA A 2 96.20 -20.90 -53.27
CA ALA A 2 95.02 -21.32 -52.50
C ALA A 2 95.33 -21.51 -51.01
N ARG A 3 94.29 -21.38 -50.16
CA ARG A 3 94.05 -22.07 -48.86
C ARG A 3 92.72 -21.53 -48.30
N SER A 4 91.61 -22.25 -48.39
CA SER A 4 91.16 -23.42 -47.60
C SER A 4 90.73 -23.09 -46.16
N SER A 5 89.41 -23.26 -45.96
CA SER A 5 88.70 -23.84 -44.81
C SER A 5 88.64 -23.11 -43.46
N GLY A 6 87.40 -22.98 -42.97
CA GLY A 6 87.10 -22.68 -41.58
C GLY A 6 85.65 -22.25 -41.34
N GLN A 7 84.67 -23.13 -41.58
CA GLN A 7 83.30 -22.93 -41.08
C GLN A 7 83.33 -22.87 -39.54
N LYS A 8 82.96 -21.72 -38.96
CA LYS A 8 82.65 -21.62 -37.53
C LYS A 8 81.14 -21.79 -37.33
N VAL A 9 80.79 -22.94 -36.76
CA VAL A 9 79.46 -23.26 -36.24
C VAL A 9 79.10 -22.26 -35.13
N ILE A 10 78.03 -21.48 -35.34
CA ILE A 10 77.48 -20.59 -34.31
C ILE A 10 76.49 -21.40 -33.47
N LYS A 11 76.89 -21.77 -32.24
CA LYS A 11 75.97 -22.33 -31.24
C LYS A 11 75.05 -21.22 -30.75
N LEU A 12 73.74 -21.37 -30.97
CA LEU A 12 72.68 -20.56 -30.35
C LEU A 12 72.70 -20.81 -28.82
N ASN A 13 73.31 -19.89 -28.07
CA ASN A 13 73.22 -19.90 -26.61
C ASN A 13 71.88 -19.27 -26.20
N SER A 14 70.89 -20.12 -25.96
CA SER A 14 69.58 -19.76 -25.41
C SER A 14 69.69 -19.50 -23.90
N ALA A 15 70.24 -18.36 -23.53
CA ALA A 15 70.15 -17.87 -22.16
C ALA A 15 69.33 -16.58 -22.15
N ARG A 16 67.99 -16.73 -22.04
CA ARG A 16 67.12 -15.67 -21.53
C ARG A 16 67.65 -15.30 -20.14
N ARG A 17 68.49 -14.26 -20.05
CA ARG A 17 68.80 -13.57 -18.80
C ARG A 17 67.48 -13.02 -18.27
N LYS A 18 66.80 -13.77 -17.39
CA LYS A 18 65.96 -13.16 -16.35
C LYS A 18 66.91 -12.25 -15.58
N ARG A 19 66.95 -10.96 -15.94
CA ARG A 19 67.55 -9.92 -15.11
C ARG A 19 66.72 -9.89 -13.82
N SER A 20 67.04 -10.76 -12.88
CA SER A 20 66.66 -10.56 -11.50
C SER A 20 67.35 -9.28 -11.08
N LEU A 21 66.59 -8.20 -10.95
CA LEU A 21 67.04 -6.96 -10.34
C LEU A 21 67.47 -7.29 -8.91
N ASN A 22 68.75 -7.61 -8.73
CA ASN A 22 69.39 -7.71 -7.42
C ASN A 22 69.56 -6.29 -6.86
N LEU A 23 68.42 -5.71 -6.49
CA LEU A 23 68.33 -4.47 -5.73
C LEU A 23 68.73 -4.78 -4.29
N LYS A 24 69.57 -3.94 -3.69
CA LYS A 24 69.87 -3.97 -2.25
C LYS A 24 68.55 -3.99 -1.45
N PRO A 25 68.48 -4.63 -0.27
CA PRO A 25 67.24 -4.78 0.50
C PRO A 25 66.42 -3.48 0.61
N ASP A 26 67.10 -2.36 0.88
CA ASP A 26 66.50 -1.02 1.01
C ASP A 26 65.88 -0.50 -0.30
N ARG A 27 66.47 -0.83 -1.45
CA ARG A 27 65.92 -0.46 -2.77
C ARG A 27 64.71 -1.31 -3.15
N LYS A 28 64.62 -2.56 -2.69
CA LYS A 28 63.42 -3.39 -2.88
C LYS A 28 62.24 -2.82 -2.09
N ILE A 29 62.49 -2.40 -0.85
CA ILE A 29 61.49 -1.74 0.00
C ILE A 29 61.01 -0.44 -0.66
N MET A 30 61.93 0.39 -1.19
CA MET A 30 61.57 1.62 -1.89
C MET A 30 60.73 1.39 -3.15
N VAL A 31 61.07 0.41 -3.97
CA VAL A 31 60.30 0.05 -5.18
C VAL A 31 58.90 -0.45 -4.80
N ILE A 32 58.78 -1.27 -3.76
CA ILE A 32 57.49 -1.74 -3.24
C ILE A 32 56.64 -0.57 -2.75
N ALA A 33 57.22 0.37 -2.00
CA ALA A 33 56.52 1.56 -1.52
C ALA A 33 55.99 2.44 -2.66
N VAL A 34 56.76 2.62 -3.74
CA VAL A 34 56.31 3.36 -4.93
C VAL A 34 55.16 2.65 -5.64
N VAL A 35 55.23 1.32 -5.77
CA VAL A 35 54.16 0.53 -6.38
C VAL A 35 52.88 0.59 -5.54
N ILE A 36 52.99 0.48 -4.21
CA ILE A 36 51.85 0.64 -3.30
C ILE A 36 51.26 2.06 -3.42
N ALA A 37 52.10 3.09 -3.42
CA ALA A 37 51.65 4.47 -3.59
C ALA A 37 50.96 4.69 -4.95
N ALA A 38 51.45 4.07 -6.03
CA ALA A 38 50.84 4.12 -7.35
C ALA A 38 49.48 3.40 -7.37
N ILE A 39 49.39 2.19 -6.79
CA ILE A 39 48.13 1.44 -6.67
C ILE A 39 47.12 2.22 -5.82
N LEU A 40 47.56 2.79 -4.69
CA LEU A 40 46.73 3.59 -3.79
C LEU A 40 46.29 4.90 -4.46
N GLY A 41 47.16 5.53 -5.24
CA GLY A 41 46.86 6.70 -6.05
C GLY A 41 45.84 6.42 -7.15
N ILE A 42 45.99 5.31 -7.88
CA ILE A 42 45.02 4.83 -8.88
C ILE A 42 43.68 4.55 -8.18
N TRP A 43 43.70 3.82 -7.07
CA TRP A 43 42.48 3.51 -6.32
C TRP A 43 41.77 4.76 -5.79
N LEU A 44 42.51 5.76 -5.27
CA LEU A 44 41.95 7.06 -4.88
C LEU A 44 41.43 7.86 -6.08
N ALA A 45 42.10 7.77 -7.23
CA ALA A 45 41.70 8.44 -8.46
C ALA A 45 40.43 7.84 -9.07
N PHE A 46 40.15 6.55 -8.87
CA PHE A 46 38.95 5.87 -9.36
C PHE A 46 37.88 5.64 -8.28
N ARG A 47 38.13 6.07 -7.04
CA ARG A 47 37.15 5.98 -5.97
C ARG A 47 35.92 6.86 -6.23
N PRO A 48 34.70 6.34 -6.01
CA PRO A 48 33.49 7.15 -6.00
C PRO A 48 33.61 8.28 -4.98
N ASN A 49 33.07 9.44 -5.34
CA ASN A 49 33.08 10.65 -4.50
C ASN A 49 31.68 11.21 -4.25
N ALA A 50 30.65 10.63 -4.88
CA ALA A 50 29.26 11.08 -4.80
C ALA A 50 28.30 9.92 -5.15
N TYR A 51 27.02 10.20 -4.96
CA TYR A 51 25.89 9.37 -5.38
C TYR A 51 25.19 10.06 -6.54
N GLU A 52 25.12 9.39 -7.69
CA GLU A 52 24.23 9.73 -8.80
C GLU A 52 22.81 9.39 -8.38
N ILE A 53 21.88 10.29 -8.67
CA ILE A 53 20.47 10.16 -8.34
C ILE A 53 19.73 10.09 -9.67
N SER A 54 18.97 9.01 -9.84
CA SER A 54 18.05 8.86 -10.96
C SER A 54 16.62 8.75 -10.45
N ILE A 55 15.69 9.35 -11.19
CA ILE A 55 14.25 9.26 -10.94
C ILE A 55 13.63 8.74 -12.23
N ASN A 56 12.87 7.64 -12.16
CA ASN A 56 12.25 6.99 -13.33
C ASN A 56 13.26 6.68 -14.47
N GLY A 57 14.50 6.31 -14.11
CA GLY A 57 15.58 6.04 -15.05
C GLY A 57 16.27 7.28 -15.66
N GLU A 58 15.83 8.50 -15.34
CA GLU A 58 16.47 9.74 -15.77
C GLU A 58 17.47 10.24 -14.73
N VAL A 59 18.70 10.52 -15.15
CA VAL A 59 19.76 11.02 -14.28
C VAL A 59 19.52 12.50 -13.97
N ILE A 60 19.26 12.81 -12.70
CA ILE A 60 19.03 14.17 -12.22
C ILE A 60 20.35 14.87 -11.89
N GLY A 61 21.30 14.14 -11.30
CA GLY A 61 22.61 14.68 -10.93
C GLY A 61 23.25 13.93 -9.75
N ALA A 62 24.20 14.59 -9.08
CA ALA A 62 24.98 13.98 -8.01
C ALA A 62 24.96 14.75 -6.70
N ILE A 63 24.93 14.01 -5.59
CA ILE A 63 25.09 14.55 -4.24
C ILE A 63 26.22 13.82 -3.52
N LYS A 64 27.03 14.58 -2.78
CA LYS A 64 28.25 14.07 -2.14
C LYS A 64 27.97 13.08 -1.00
N ASP A 65 26.98 13.39 -0.17
CA ASP A 65 26.65 12.62 1.03
C ASP A 65 25.20 12.13 0.97
N ILE A 66 25.01 10.85 1.28
CA ILE A 66 23.70 10.21 1.30
C ILE A 66 22.76 10.86 2.33
N LYS A 67 23.31 11.40 3.42
CA LYS A 67 22.52 12.10 4.45
C LYS A 67 21.77 13.32 3.91
N VAL A 68 22.34 13.98 2.90
CA VAL A 68 21.68 15.13 2.25
C VAL A 68 20.50 14.66 1.39
N ILE A 69 20.62 13.50 0.76
CA ILE A 69 19.55 12.87 -0.03
C ILE A 69 18.41 12.44 0.90
N GLU A 70 18.75 11.80 2.02
CA GLU A 70 17.80 11.37 3.05
C GLU A 70 17.06 12.59 3.63
N ALA A 71 17.77 13.64 4.02
CA ALA A 71 17.16 14.88 4.53
C ALA A 71 16.26 15.56 3.48
N ALA A 72 16.63 15.54 2.20
CA ALA A 72 15.78 16.04 1.12
C ALA A 72 14.50 15.21 0.99
N LYS A 73 14.59 13.88 1.03
CA LYS A 73 13.44 12.97 1.00
C LYS A 73 12.51 13.22 2.18
N GLU A 74 13.05 13.32 3.39
CA GLU A 74 12.29 13.64 4.60
C GLU A 74 11.59 15.00 4.52
N THR A 75 12.28 16.01 3.96
CA THR A 75 11.69 17.34 3.75
C THR A 75 10.51 17.28 2.79
N VAL A 76 10.63 16.55 1.68
CA VAL A 76 9.52 16.38 0.73
C VAL A 76 8.35 15.66 1.40
N ILE A 77 8.60 14.55 2.10
CA ILE A 77 7.56 13.81 2.81
C ILE A 77 6.86 14.71 3.84
N ALA A 78 7.60 15.50 4.62
CA ALA A 78 7.02 16.43 5.59
C ALA A 78 6.14 17.52 4.96
N GLN A 79 6.58 18.09 3.82
CA GLN A 79 5.80 19.05 3.06
C GLN A 79 4.49 18.42 2.55
N LEU A 80 4.58 17.23 1.95
CA LEU A 80 3.43 16.51 1.42
C LEU A 80 2.46 16.07 2.53
N ARG A 81 2.95 15.64 3.70
CA ARG A 81 2.09 15.33 4.86
C ARG A 81 1.23 16.51 5.27
N THR A 82 1.78 17.72 5.19
CA THR A 82 1.05 18.96 5.50
C THR A 82 0.04 19.28 4.39
N GLU A 83 0.42 19.08 3.13
CA GLU A 83 -0.43 19.29 1.96
C GLU A 83 -1.66 18.36 1.95
N TYR A 84 -1.44 17.06 2.19
CA TYR A 84 -2.50 16.03 2.18
C TYR A 84 -3.18 15.81 3.53
N GLN A 85 -2.67 16.42 4.62
CA GLN A 85 -3.14 16.20 6.00
C GLN A 85 -3.19 14.71 6.39
N SER A 86 -2.32 13.90 5.80
CA SER A 86 -2.25 12.46 6.02
C SER A 86 -0.80 11.99 5.89
N ASP A 87 -0.53 10.75 6.31
CA ASP A 87 0.73 10.11 6.04
C ASP A 87 0.94 9.92 4.53
N VAL A 88 2.17 10.05 4.07
CA VAL A 88 2.52 9.88 2.66
C VAL A 88 3.83 9.13 2.53
N LYS A 89 3.97 8.44 1.40
CA LYS A 89 5.24 7.81 1.00
C LYS A 89 5.37 7.89 -0.51
N PHE A 90 6.59 7.72 -1.01
CA PHE A 90 6.77 7.48 -2.43
C PHE A 90 6.41 6.03 -2.78
N GLU A 91 5.86 5.83 -3.97
CA GLU A 91 5.59 4.50 -4.52
C GLU A 91 6.91 3.74 -4.74
N ASP A 92 7.90 4.43 -5.31
CA ASP A 92 9.23 3.92 -5.57
C ASP A 92 10.29 4.69 -4.78
N ASP A 93 11.41 4.02 -4.49
CA ASP A 93 12.59 4.65 -3.91
C ASP A 93 13.46 5.33 -4.98
N LEU A 94 14.34 6.23 -4.55
CA LEU A 94 15.33 6.85 -5.42
C LEU A 94 16.36 5.83 -5.89
N GLU A 95 16.69 5.86 -7.17
CA GLU A 95 17.77 5.05 -7.72
C GLU A 95 19.10 5.74 -7.45
N LEU A 96 19.93 5.12 -6.61
CA LEU A 96 21.22 5.66 -6.18
C LEU A 96 22.38 4.83 -6.70
N ARG A 97 23.35 5.48 -7.35
CA ARG A 97 24.58 4.83 -7.81
C ARG A 97 25.81 5.57 -7.34
N ARG A 98 26.73 4.86 -6.66
CA ARG A 98 28.05 5.41 -6.33
C ARG A 98 28.87 5.60 -7.60
N TYR A 99 29.32 6.83 -7.85
CA TYR A 99 30.19 7.12 -8.99
C TYR A 99 31.13 8.29 -8.70
N ARG A 100 31.99 8.61 -9.67
CA ARG A 100 32.91 9.73 -9.59
C ARG A 100 32.35 10.95 -10.32
N ALA A 101 31.62 11.79 -9.59
CA ALA A 101 31.06 13.06 -10.06
C ALA A 101 32.14 14.12 -10.30
N LYS A 102 31.98 14.88 -11.39
CA LYS A 102 32.67 16.13 -11.71
C LYS A 102 31.94 17.31 -11.07
N LYS A 103 32.59 18.47 -11.00
CA LYS A 103 32.00 19.69 -10.41
C LYS A 103 30.64 20.08 -11.01
N ARG A 104 30.46 19.87 -12.31
CA ARG A 104 29.23 20.19 -13.05
C ARG A 104 28.09 19.19 -12.82
N ASP A 105 28.39 18.02 -12.28
CA ASP A 105 27.40 16.96 -12.08
C ASP A 105 26.68 17.14 -10.72
N TYR A 106 27.22 17.97 -9.82
CA TYR A 106 26.60 18.24 -8.52
C TYR A 106 25.38 19.13 -8.66
N ILE A 107 24.31 18.74 -7.96
CA ILE A 107 23.06 19.50 -7.90
C ILE A 107 22.85 20.10 -6.52
N ASP A 108 22.03 21.15 -6.47
CA ASP A 108 21.58 21.75 -5.22
C ASP A 108 20.52 20.86 -4.53
N PRO A 109 20.53 20.71 -3.19
CA PRO A 109 19.52 19.93 -2.48
C PRO A 109 18.08 20.43 -2.70
N THR A 110 17.90 21.73 -2.88
CA THR A 110 16.57 22.33 -3.17
C THR A 110 16.07 21.92 -4.54
N TYR A 111 16.97 21.85 -5.53
CA TYR A 111 16.64 21.34 -6.85
C TYR A 111 16.20 19.87 -6.78
N LEU A 112 16.91 19.05 -6.00
CA LEU A 112 16.51 17.66 -5.76
C LEU A 112 15.11 17.56 -5.14
N ILE A 113 14.79 18.37 -4.12
CA ILE A 113 13.44 18.43 -3.53
C ILE A 113 12.38 18.72 -4.60
N SER A 114 12.64 19.71 -5.47
CA SER A 114 11.73 20.04 -6.58
C SER A 114 11.57 18.87 -7.55
N CYS A 115 12.66 18.20 -7.93
CA CYS A 115 12.62 17.04 -8.82
C CYS A 115 11.83 15.88 -8.21
N MET A 116 12.00 15.59 -6.92
CA MET A 116 11.22 14.55 -6.24
C MET A 116 9.73 14.87 -6.29
N ARG A 117 9.35 16.10 -5.94
CA ARG A 117 7.93 16.53 -5.93
C ARG A 117 7.26 16.46 -7.30
N SER A 118 7.99 16.78 -8.36
CA SER A 118 7.41 16.84 -9.72
C SER A 118 7.38 15.50 -10.44
N ASN A 119 8.24 14.54 -10.07
CA ASN A 119 8.46 13.35 -10.88
C ASN A 119 8.23 12.03 -10.14
N MET A 120 8.24 12.01 -8.81
CA MET A 120 7.99 10.79 -8.05
C MET A 120 6.50 10.58 -7.81
N GLN A 121 6.06 9.33 -7.95
CA GLN A 121 4.69 8.94 -7.63
C GLN A 121 4.53 8.86 -6.11
N ILE A 122 3.46 9.46 -5.60
CA ILE A 122 3.15 9.56 -4.18
C ILE A 122 1.96 8.64 -3.88
N LEU A 123 2.06 7.93 -2.76
CA LEU A 123 0.96 7.21 -2.15
C LEU A 123 0.58 7.91 -0.86
N VAL A 124 -0.72 8.14 -0.68
CA VAL A 124 -1.29 8.82 0.48
C VAL A 124 -1.94 7.78 1.39
N GLY A 125 -1.82 7.98 2.70
CA GLY A 125 -2.45 7.19 3.73
C GLY A 125 -3.95 7.44 3.74
N PHE A 126 -4.71 6.38 3.51
CA PHE A 126 -6.17 6.36 3.47
C PHE A 126 -6.71 5.22 4.32
N LYS A 127 -8.04 5.12 4.40
CA LYS A 127 -8.73 4.04 5.09
C LYS A 127 -9.43 3.15 4.07
N GLU A 128 -9.08 1.88 4.03
CA GLU A 128 -9.84 0.87 3.28
C GLU A 128 -10.93 0.28 4.17
N ILE A 129 -12.15 0.24 3.64
CA ILE A 129 -13.34 -0.22 4.35
C ILE A 129 -13.55 -1.70 4.09
N TYR A 130 -13.69 -2.47 5.16
CA TYR A 130 -14.00 -3.89 5.14
C TYR A 130 -15.39 -4.14 5.73
N VAL A 131 -16.19 -4.94 5.04
CA VAL A 131 -17.48 -5.46 5.54
C VAL A 131 -17.38 -6.97 5.59
N GLU A 132 -17.49 -7.57 6.78
CA GLU A 132 -17.30 -9.03 6.96
C GLU A 132 -16.01 -9.54 6.30
N ASP A 133 -14.90 -8.82 6.51
CA ASP A 133 -13.57 -9.11 5.95
C ASP A 133 -13.42 -8.94 4.42
N GLU A 134 -14.46 -8.47 3.71
CA GLU A 134 -14.36 -8.13 2.29
C GLU A 134 -14.14 -6.62 2.06
N PRO A 135 -13.15 -6.21 1.25
CA PRO A 135 -12.90 -4.80 0.96
C PRO A 135 -13.97 -4.22 0.04
N ILE A 136 -14.61 -3.14 0.48
CA ILE A 136 -15.67 -2.47 -0.29
C ILE A 136 -15.21 -1.18 -0.96
N GLY A 137 -14.15 -0.53 -0.47
CA GLY A 137 -13.52 0.62 -1.13
C GLY A 137 -12.64 1.44 -0.18
N ILE A 138 -11.96 2.44 -0.74
CA ILE A 138 -11.00 3.31 -0.03
C ILE A 138 -11.59 4.71 0.14
N VAL A 139 -11.50 5.24 1.35
CA VAL A 139 -11.98 6.59 1.74
C VAL A 139 -10.87 7.39 2.38
N THR A 140 -11.04 8.71 2.42
CA THR A 140 -10.01 9.62 2.95
C THR A 140 -9.79 9.45 4.44
N SER A 141 -10.85 9.17 5.21
CA SER A 141 -10.81 9.17 6.67
C SER A 141 -11.99 8.42 7.30
N GLU A 142 -11.92 8.21 8.60
CA GLU A 142 -13.00 7.58 9.37
C GLU A 142 -14.29 8.42 9.36
N ALA A 143 -14.19 9.73 9.16
CA ALA A 143 -15.36 10.62 9.04
C ALA A 143 -16.26 10.27 7.83
N GLU A 144 -15.68 9.68 6.78
CA GLU A 144 -16.47 9.20 5.63
C GLU A 144 -17.36 8.00 5.98
N ILE A 145 -17.00 7.20 6.99
CA ILE A 145 -17.86 6.11 7.48
C ILE A 145 -19.12 6.66 8.13
N GLU A 146 -19.02 7.73 8.92
CA GLU A 146 -20.19 8.36 9.53
C GLU A 146 -21.08 9.02 8.46
N THR A 147 -20.47 9.59 7.41
CA THR A 147 -21.19 10.10 6.25
C THR A 147 -21.92 8.96 5.51
N LEU A 148 -21.24 7.84 5.24
CA LEU A 148 -21.83 6.65 4.64
C LEU A 148 -23.01 6.12 5.46
N LYS A 149 -22.85 6.04 6.79
CA LYS A 149 -23.91 5.61 7.71
C LYS A 149 -25.13 6.53 7.63
N THR A 150 -24.90 7.83 7.55
CA THR A 150 -25.95 8.86 7.42
C THR A 150 -26.71 8.71 6.11
N GLU A 151 -26.01 8.54 4.99
CA GLU A 151 -26.64 8.35 3.68
C GLU A 151 -27.40 7.02 3.59
N LEU A 152 -26.85 5.94 4.15
CA LEU A 152 -27.55 4.65 4.24
C LEU A 152 -28.80 4.76 5.13
N LYS A 153 -28.73 5.48 6.24
CA LYS A 153 -29.90 5.74 7.11
C LYS A 153 -31.00 6.44 6.33
N LYS A 154 -30.66 7.48 5.59
CA LYS A 154 -31.59 8.21 4.72
C LYS A 154 -32.19 7.28 3.66
N LYS A 155 -31.39 6.40 3.07
CA LYS A 155 -31.86 5.45 2.04
C LYS A 155 -32.78 4.36 2.60
N TYR A 156 -32.49 3.81 3.77
CA TYR A 156 -33.28 2.71 4.35
C TYR A 156 -34.48 3.18 5.16
N TYR A 157 -34.37 4.30 5.86
CA TYR A 157 -35.41 4.78 6.79
C TYR A 157 -36.01 6.13 6.40
N GLY A 158 -35.51 6.77 5.34
CA GLY A 158 -35.93 8.13 4.98
C GLY A 158 -35.52 9.15 6.04
N GLY A 159 -36.35 10.17 6.23
CA GLY A 159 -36.16 11.22 7.25
C GLY A 159 -36.51 10.81 8.68
N LYS A 160 -36.65 9.51 8.97
CA LYS A 160 -37.05 9.04 10.32
C LYS A 160 -35.92 9.27 11.33
N ALA A 161 -36.26 9.83 12.48
CA ALA A 161 -35.36 10.01 13.61
C ALA A 161 -35.13 8.69 14.36
N VAL A 162 -34.38 7.79 13.75
CA VAL A 162 -33.97 6.51 14.37
C VAL A 162 -32.47 6.48 14.61
N LYS A 163 -32.05 5.98 15.77
CA LYS A 163 -30.64 5.66 16.02
C LYS A 163 -30.31 4.34 15.33
N VAL A 164 -29.21 4.29 14.60
CA VAL A 164 -28.84 3.14 13.77
C VAL A 164 -27.38 2.77 13.97
N GLU A 165 -27.08 1.50 13.75
CA GLU A 165 -25.75 0.92 13.70
C GLU A 165 -25.61 0.02 12.48
N PHE A 166 -24.37 -0.26 12.08
CA PHE A 166 -24.14 -1.23 11.00
C PHE A 166 -24.60 -2.62 11.44
N GLY A 167 -25.39 -3.26 10.58
CA GLY A 167 -25.93 -4.58 10.84
C GLY A 167 -24.89 -5.69 10.69
N LYS A 168 -23.79 -5.39 10.00
CA LYS A 168 -22.62 -6.25 9.80
C LYS A 168 -21.37 -5.56 10.36
N LYS A 169 -20.34 -6.36 10.61
CA LYS A 169 -19.04 -5.88 11.09
C LYS A 169 -18.40 -4.99 10.03
N VAL A 170 -18.05 -3.77 10.41
CA VAL A 170 -17.29 -2.82 9.58
C VAL A 170 -15.95 -2.58 10.24
N GLU A 171 -14.88 -2.73 9.47
CA GLU A 171 -13.52 -2.43 9.91
C GLU A 171 -12.85 -1.46 8.94
N LEU A 172 -11.94 -0.65 9.48
CA LEU A 172 -11.09 0.24 8.72
C LEU A 172 -9.65 -0.21 8.86
N LYS A 173 -8.95 -0.33 7.73
CA LYS A 173 -7.52 -0.63 7.70
C LYS A 173 -6.77 0.50 7.00
N ASP A 174 -5.64 0.90 7.57
CA ASP A 174 -4.77 1.89 6.96
C ASP A 174 -4.14 1.31 5.69
N ILE A 175 -4.20 2.07 4.59
CA ILE A 175 -3.61 1.69 3.31
C ILE A 175 -2.93 2.91 2.69
N PHE A 176 -1.86 2.68 1.93
CA PHE A 176 -1.26 3.70 1.08
C PHE A 176 -1.70 3.48 -0.36
N ALA A 177 -2.47 4.42 -0.93
CA ALA A 177 -3.02 4.32 -2.28
C ALA A 177 -2.98 5.67 -3.01
N LYS A 178 -3.35 5.68 -4.29
CA LYS A 178 -3.46 6.92 -5.08
C LYS A 178 -4.83 7.53 -4.85
N GLU A 179 -4.96 8.85 -4.97
CA GLU A 179 -6.27 9.53 -4.85
C GLU A 179 -7.29 9.01 -5.86
N ALA A 180 -6.82 8.58 -7.04
CA ALA A 180 -7.67 7.99 -8.07
C ALA A 180 -8.34 6.67 -7.64
N ASP A 181 -7.82 6.01 -6.61
CA ASP A 181 -8.37 4.76 -6.07
C ASP A 181 -9.49 5.02 -5.04
N LEU A 182 -9.70 6.27 -4.63
CA LEU A 182 -10.77 6.65 -3.72
C LEU A 182 -12.14 6.42 -4.37
N ILE A 183 -13.05 5.88 -3.58
CA ILE A 183 -14.44 5.69 -4.00
C ILE A 183 -15.30 6.82 -3.45
N SER A 184 -16.19 7.37 -4.28
CA SER A 184 -17.14 8.38 -3.80
C SER A 184 -18.17 7.77 -2.85
N ILE A 185 -18.65 8.56 -1.89
CA ILE A 185 -19.72 8.16 -0.97
C ILE A 185 -20.95 7.64 -1.71
N GLU A 186 -21.34 8.29 -2.81
CA GLU A 186 -22.49 7.84 -3.62
C GLU A 186 -22.30 6.41 -4.16
N LYS A 187 -21.10 6.12 -4.68
CA LYS A 187 -20.77 4.79 -5.22
C LYS A 187 -20.65 3.75 -4.10
N LEU A 188 -20.14 4.14 -2.93
CA LEU A 188 -20.17 3.30 -1.73
C LEU A 188 -21.59 2.97 -1.30
N VAL A 189 -22.47 3.97 -1.22
CA VAL A 189 -23.89 3.76 -0.89
C VAL A 189 -24.52 2.78 -1.89
N GLN A 190 -24.28 2.95 -3.19
CA GLN A 190 -24.76 2.02 -4.21
C GLN A 190 -24.28 0.59 -3.93
N LYS A 191 -22.97 0.40 -3.74
CA LYS A 191 -22.36 -0.91 -3.46
C LYS A 191 -22.93 -1.55 -2.18
N CYS A 192 -23.04 -0.78 -1.10
CA CYS A 192 -23.60 -1.20 0.19
C CYS A 192 -25.08 -1.61 0.10
N THR A 193 -25.82 -1.07 -0.86
CA THR A 193 -27.25 -1.37 -1.05
C THR A 193 -27.52 -2.49 -2.04
N VAL A 194 -26.50 -3.02 -2.73
CA VAL A 194 -26.67 -4.21 -3.56
C VAL A 194 -27.11 -5.35 -2.65
N THR A 195 -28.22 -5.99 -3.01
CA THR A 195 -28.81 -7.06 -2.23
C THR A 195 -28.42 -8.43 -2.78
N THR A 196 -28.29 -9.40 -1.88
CA THR A 196 -28.11 -10.80 -2.22
C THR A 196 -29.23 -11.63 -1.58
N PRO A 197 -29.75 -12.67 -2.27
CA PRO A 197 -30.73 -13.56 -1.68
C PRO A 197 -30.13 -14.33 -0.50
N LYS A 198 -30.82 -14.31 0.65
CA LYS A 198 -30.45 -15.03 1.86
C LYS A 198 -31.67 -15.73 2.44
N SER A 199 -31.51 -16.97 2.87
CA SER A 199 -32.58 -17.71 3.57
C SER A 199 -32.36 -17.61 5.07
N VAL A 200 -33.37 -17.14 5.79
CA VAL A 200 -33.36 -17.00 7.25
C VAL A 200 -34.41 -17.91 7.85
N SER A 201 -34.04 -18.67 8.89
CA SER A 201 -35.00 -19.42 9.69
C SER A 201 -35.69 -18.48 10.68
N TYR A 202 -37.01 -18.44 10.63
CA TYR A 202 -37.84 -17.62 11.50
C TYR A 202 -38.76 -18.51 12.33
N GLU A 203 -38.73 -18.35 13.64
CA GLU A 203 -39.68 -18.99 14.54
C GLU A 203 -40.93 -18.11 14.68
N VAL A 204 -42.08 -18.65 14.28
CA VAL A 204 -43.36 -17.98 14.32
C VAL A 204 -43.74 -17.63 15.76
N GLN A 205 -44.04 -16.35 16.01
CA GLN A 205 -44.46 -15.84 17.30
C GLN A 205 -45.99 -15.68 17.36
N SER A 206 -46.51 -15.53 18.58
CA SER A 206 -47.94 -15.30 18.79
C SER A 206 -48.40 -14.02 18.09
N GLY A 207 -49.40 -14.14 17.22
CA GLY A 207 -49.96 -13.02 16.46
C GLY A 207 -49.28 -12.76 15.12
N ASP A 208 -48.25 -13.53 14.74
CA ASP A 208 -47.65 -13.42 13.42
C ASP A 208 -48.61 -13.88 12.32
N THR A 209 -48.53 -13.19 11.18
CA THR A 209 -49.20 -13.57 9.94
C THR A 209 -48.15 -13.63 8.84
N LEU A 210 -48.39 -14.42 7.78
CA LEU A 210 -47.49 -14.44 6.61
C LEU A 210 -47.27 -13.03 6.05
N SER A 211 -48.32 -12.22 5.99
CA SER A 211 -48.27 -10.83 5.55
C SER A 211 -47.41 -9.97 6.46
N GLY A 212 -47.53 -10.13 7.79
CA GLY A 212 -46.72 -9.43 8.78
C GLY A 212 -45.23 -9.79 8.68
N ILE A 213 -44.93 -11.09 8.52
CA ILE A 213 -43.56 -11.59 8.34
C ILE A 213 -42.99 -11.09 7.01
N ALA A 214 -43.75 -11.18 5.92
CA ALA A 214 -43.36 -10.69 4.61
C ALA A 214 -43.01 -9.19 4.65
N ASN A 215 -43.86 -8.38 5.27
CA ASN A 215 -43.62 -6.94 5.45
C ASN A 215 -42.38 -6.65 6.31
N LYS A 216 -42.20 -7.38 7.42
CA LYS A 216 -41.06 -7.23 8.33
C LYS A 216 -39.72 -7.49 7.63
N TYR A 217 -39.68 -8.47 6.73
CA TYR A 217 -38.48 -8.87 6.01
C TYR A 217 -38.38 -8.28 4.60
N ASN A 218 -39.30 -7.40 4.22
CA ASN A 218 -39.39 -6.80 2.88
C ASN A 218 -39.32 -7.87 1.77
N THR A 219 -40.11 -8.93 1.93
CA THR A 219 -40.24 -10.05 0.97
C THR A 219 -41.72 -10.25 0.61
N THR A 220 -42.03 -11.23 -0.24
CA THR A 220 -43.40 -11.54 -0.64
C THR A 220 -43.91 -12.81 0.05
N ILE A 221 -45.23 -12.88 0.22
CA ILE A 221 -45.89 -14.10 0.76
C ILE A 221 -45.54 -15.30 -0.13
N ASP A 222 -45.58 -15.12 -1.46
CA ASP A 222 -45.24 -16.18 -2.42
C ASP A 222 -43.80 -16.68 -2.28
N SER A 223 -42.85 -15.78 -1.99
CA SER A 223 -41.45 -16.13 -1.73
C SER A 223 -41.31 -16.96 -0.45
N ILE A 224 -42.06 -16.61 0.60
CA ILE A 224 -42.11 -17.39 1.84
C ILE A 224 -42.75 -18.76 1.57
N ILE A 225 -43.87 -18.83 0.86
CA ILE A 225 -44.54 -20.11 0.56
C ILE A 225 -43.63 -21.01 -0.28
N SER A 226 -43.00 -20.46 -1.31
CA SER A 226 -42.09 -21.20 -2.19
C SER A 226 -40.85 -21.73 -1.45
N ALA A 227 -40.41 -21.06 -0.37
CA ALA A 227 -39.30 -21.51 0.46
C ALA A 227 -39.65 -22.64 1.44
N ASN A 228 -40.94 -22.88 1.67
CA ASN A 228 -41.49 -23.84 2.64
C ASN A 228 -42.43 -24.82 1.92
N PRO A 229 -41.91 -25.82 1.20
CA PRO A 229 -42.72 -26.77 0.42
C PRO A 229 -43.68 -27.61 1.27
N GLU A 230 -43.51 -27.64 2.59
CA GLU A 230 -44.43 -28.27 3.54
C GLU A 230 -45.77 -27.52 3.70
N PHE A 231 -45.90 -26.31 3.17
CA PHE A 231 -47.16 -25.57 3.20
C PHE A 231 -48.18 -26.17 2.23
N THR A 232 -49.26 -26.74 2.78
CA THR A 232 -50.43 -27.21 2.02
C THR A 232 -51.34 -26.06 1.61
N ASP A 233 -52.36 -26.32 0.78
CA ASP A 233 -53.34 -25.35 0.22
C ASP A 233 -53.96 -24.36 1.23
N LYS A 234 -53.96 -24.69 2.53
CA LYS A 234 -54.27 -23.76 3.63
C LYS A 234 -53.02 -23.55 4.48
N VAL A 235 -52.28 -22.48 4.22
CA VAL A 235 -51.10 -22.12 5.02
C VAL A 235 -51.54 -21.61 6.39
N VAL A 236 -51.41 -22.45 7.42
CA VAL A 236 -51.70 -22.10 8.81
C VAL A 236 -50.39 -22.06 9.59
N LEU A 237 -50.00 -20.86 10.03
CA LEU A 237 -48.83 -20.69 10.89
C LEU A 237 -49.13 -21.19 12.30
N ARG A 238 -48.22 -21.98 12.87
CA ARG A 238 -48.29 -22.43 14.26
C ARG A 238 -47.22 -21.72 15.09
N ILE A 239 -47.56 -21.28 16.30
CA ILE A 239 -46.59 -20.68 17.22
C ILE A 239 -45.47 -21.69 17.49
N GLY A 240 -44.21 -21.24 17.45
CA GLY A 240 -43.02 -22.09 17.58
C GLY A 240 -42.63 -22.85 16.31
N GLN A 241 -43.41 -22.72 15.23
CA GLN A 241 -43.02 -23.29 13.94
C GLN A 241 -41.85 -22.52 13.35
N THR A 242 -40.80 -23.22 12.96
CA THR A 242 -39.70 -22.61 12.18
C THR A 242 -40.05 -22.65 10.70
N ILE A 243 -39.99 -21.49 10.04
CA ILE A 243 -40.21 -21.33 8.60
C ILE A 243 -38.98 -20.68 7.97
N LYS A 244 -38.72 -20.96 6.70
CA LYS A 244 -37.69 -20.30 5.90
C LYS A 244 -38.24 -19.03 5.27
N VAL A 245 -37.52 -17.94 5.42
CA VAL A 245 -37.87 -16.65 4.82
C VAL A 245 -36.73 -16.25 3.91
N ASN A 246 -37.01 -16.16 2.62
CA ASN A 246 -36.05 -15.64 1.65
C ASN A 246 -36.09 -14.12 1.68
N ILE A 247 -34.97 -13.50 2.00
CA ILE A 247 -34.79 -12.06 2.09
C ILE A 247 -33.75 -11.59 1.10
N ASN A 248 -33.86 -10.33 0.69
CA ASN A 248 -32.84 -9.65 -0.09
C ASN A 248 -32.01 -8.80 0.87
N GLU A 249 -30.91 -9.35 1.38
CA GLU A 249 -30.07 -8.67 2.36
C GLU A 249 -29.07 -7.76 1.63
N PRO A 250 -29.03 -6.45 1.94
CA PRO A 250 -28.02 -5.56 1.37
C PRO A 250 -26.62 -5.92 1.89
N LEU A 251 -25.60 -5.61 1.11
CA LEU A 251 -24.20 -5.82 1.49
C LEU A 251 -23.89 -5.23 2.87
N LEU A 252 -24.40 -4.03 3.16
CA LEU A 252 -24.28 -3.38 4.47
C LEU A 252 -25.65 -2.92 4.98
N PRO A 253 -26.36 -3.76 5.75
CA PRO A 253 -27.63 -3.40 6.38
C PRO A 253 -27.40 -2.45 7.57
N LEU A 254 -28.46 -1.77 8.00
CA LEU A 254 -28.48 -1.04 9.27
C LEU A 254 -29.44 -1.72 10.26
N LYS A 255 -29.11 -1.63 11.56
CA LYS A 255 -29.94 -2.07 12.69
C LYS A 255 -30.36 -0.86 13.49
N ILE A 256 -31.61 -0.82 13.94
CA ILE A 256 -32.11 0.22 14.84
C ILE A 256 -31.64 -0.11 16.26
N VAL A 257 -31.04 0.86 16.94
CA VAL A 257 -30.66 0.76 18.35
C VAL A 257 -31.81 1.31 19.19
N LYS A 258 -32.40 0.50 20.08
CA LYS A 258 -33.36 1.01 21.06
C LYS A 258 -32.62 1.84 22.10
N GLU A 259 -33.08 3.05 22.35
CA GLU A 259 -32.55 3.89 23.43
C GLU A 259 -33.03 3.29 24.76
N GLU A 260 -32.10 2.82 25.59
CA GLU A 260 -32.39 2.51 26.99
C GLU A 260 -32.68 3.84 27.68
N VAL A 261 -33.94 4.10 27.99
CA VAL A 261 -34.32 5.23 28.84
C VAL A 261 -33.62 5.02 30.19
N PRO A 262 -32.78 5.96 30.66
CA PRO A 262 -32.17 5.84 31.98
C PRO A 262 -33.29 5.71 33.00
N ALA A 263 -33.22 4.69 33.86
CA ALA A 263 -34.16 4.53 34.96
C ALA A 263 -34.11 5.82 35.80
N GLU A 264 -35.19 6.60 35.77
CA GLU A 264 -35.39 7.70 36.71
C GLU A 264 -35.28 7.11 38.11
N GLU A 265 -34.23 7.50 38.84
CA GLU A 265 -34.11 7.30 40.27
C GLU A 265 -35.37 7.89 40.91
N ASN A 266 -36.31 7.02 41.26
CA ASN A 266 -37.39 7.32 42.19
C ASN A 266 -36.72 7.77 43.51
N LYS A 267 -36.60 9.09 43.68
CA LYS A 267 -36.49 9.69 45.00
C LYS A 267 -37.83 9.52 45.68
N GLU A 268 -37.98 8.41 46.40
CA GLU A 268 -39.03 8.24 47.38
C GLU A 268 -38.96 9.40 48.40
N ALA A 269 -40.09 10.07 48.54
CA ALA A 269 -40.40 11.05 49.58
C ALA A 269 -41.12 10.36 50.74
#